data_AF-A0A8C9E7L3-F1
#
_entry.id   AF-A0A8C9E7L3-F1
#
_cell.length_a   1.000
_cell.length_b   1.000
_cell.length_c   1.000
_cell.angle_alpha   90.00
_cell.angle_beta   90.00
_cell.angle_gamma   90.00
#
_symmetry.space_group_name_H-M   'P 1'
#
loop_
_entity.id
_entity.type
_entity.pdbx_description
1 polymer ?
#
loop_
_entity_poly.entity_id
_entity_poly.type
_entity_poly.pdbx_seq_one_letter_code
_entity_poly.pdbx_strand_id
1 'polypeptide(L)'
;MAARRLLGATWSSAGWRVRELPDPAASVRLHVRDYAKRPVIKGGKGAVVGEALKDPEVCTDPIRLTTHAMGVNIYKEGQDVVLKPDSEYPEWLFQMNVGPPKNLEDLDPETREYWRLLRKHNIWRHNRLSKNQKF
;
A
#
# COMPACT_ATOMS: atom_id res chain seq x y z
N MET A 1 -69.12 31.68 -17.45
CA MET A 1 -67.88 32.46 -17.20
C MET A 1 -67.19 31.93 -15.96
N ALA A 2 -66.18 31.06 -16.13
CA ALA A 2 -65.08 30.78 -15.18
C ALA A 2 -64.41 29.45 -15.60
N ALA A 3 -63.40 29.57 -16.46
CA ALA A 3 -62.59 28.43 -16.92
C ALA A 3 -61.63 27.99 -15.80
N ARG A 4 -61.74 26.73 -15.35
CA ARG A 4 -60.73 26.09 -14.50
C ARG A 4 -59.75 25.36 -15.40
N ARG A 5 -58.57 25.96 -15.60
CA ARG A 5 -57.45 25.34 -16.31
C ARG A 5 -56.79 24.30 -15.40
N LEU A 6 -56.86 23.03 -15.78
CA LEU A 6 -56.06 21.96 -15.19
C LEU A 6 -54.64 22.06 -15.78
N LEU A 7 -53.65 22.41 -14.95
CA LEU A 7 -52.24 22.30 -15.30
C LEU A 7 -51.80 20.85 -15.06
N GLY A 8 -51.88 20.02 -16.11
CA GLY A 8 -51.23 18.71 -16.13
C GLY A 8 -49.72 18.89 -16.29
N ALA A 9 -48.96 18.49 -15.27
CA ALA A 9 -47.51 18.42 -15.36
C ALA A 9 -47.11 17.23 -16.24
N THR A 10 -46.72 17.50 -17.48
CA THR A 10 -46.10 16.49 -18.35
C THR A 10 -44.66 16.29 -17.90
N TRP A 11 -44.37 15.19 -17.21
CA TRP A 11 -43.00 14.72 -17.03
C TRP A 11 -42.49 14.20 -18.37
N SER A 12 -41.68 15.00 -19.05
CA SER A 12 -40.93 14.54 -20.22
C SER A 12 -39.76 13.70 -19.71
N SER A 13 -39.84 12.38 -19.92
CA SER A 13 -38.69 11.49 -19.80
C SER A 13 -37.69 11.87 -20.89
N ALA A 14 -36.70 12.68 -20.55
CA ALA A 14 -35.55 12.92 -21.41
C ALA A 14 -34.85 11.56 -21.62
N GLY A 15 -34.97 11.05 -22.84
CA GLY A 15 -34.40 9.78 -23.27
C GLY A 15 -32.92 9.71 -22.92
N TRP A 16 -32.53 8.58 -22.36
CA TRP A 16 -31.14 8.18 -22.23
C TRP A 16 -30.55 8.16 -23.63
N ARG A 17 -29.75 9.17 -23.97
CA ARG A 17 -28.99 9.13 -25.23
C ARG A 17 -28.11 7.89 -25.21
N VAL A 18 -28.24 7.10 -26.27
CA VAL A 18 -27.29 6.03 -26.60
C VAL A 18 -25.89 6.65 -26.56
N ARG A 19 -25.04 6.12 -25.70
CA ARG A 19 -23.63 6.50 -25.62
C ARG A 19 -22.98 5.94 -26.87
N GLU A 20 -22.79 6.78 -27.89
CA GLU A 20 -22.08 6.37 -29.10
C GLU A 20 -20.67 5.89 -28.72
N LEU A 21 -20.32 4.70 -29.23
CA LEU A 21 -19.00 4.11 -29.03
C LEU A 21 -17.98 4.92 -29.84
N PRO A 22 -16.84 5.32 -29.26
CA PRO A 22 -15.83 6.07 -30.00
C PRO A 22 -15.23 5.21 -31.12
N ASP A 23 -15.05 5.83 -32.30
CA ASP A 23 -14.50 5.21 -33.51
C ASP A 23 -13.17 4.46 -33.25
N PRO A 24 -13.02 3.22 -33.75
CA PRO A 24 -11.79 2.44 -33.58
C PRO A 24 -10.61 2.97 -34.43
N ALA A 25 -10.83 3.97 -35.28
CA ALA A 25 -9.82 4.56 -36.15
C ALA A 25 -9.12 5.81 -35.56
N ALA A 26 -9.59 6.32 -34.42
CA ALA A 26 -8.87 7.39 -33.73
C ALA A 26 -7.59 6.82 -33.13
N SER A 27 -6.43 7.21 -33.68
CA SER A 27 -5.13 6.85 -33.13
C SER A 27 -5.08 7.25 -31.65
N VAL A 28 -5.17 6.27 -30.76
CA VAL A 28 -4.99 6.48 -29.33
C VAL A 28 -3.56 6.96 -29.16
N ARG A 29 -3.36 8.27 -28.95
CA ARG A 29 -2.07 8.79 -28.48
C ARG A 29 -1.84 8.16 -27.12
N LEU A 30 -1.08 7.08 -27.09
CA LEU A 30 -0.56 6.48 -25.88
C LEU A 30 0.28 7.54 -25.18
N HIS A 31 -0.32 8.24 -24.22
CA HIS A 31 0.41 9.10 -23.31
C HIS A 31 1.16 8.18 -22.35
N VAL A 32 2.35 7.76 -22.77
CA VAL A 32 3.29 7.07 -21.90
C VAL A 32 3.69 8.08 -20.82
N ARG A 33 3.33 7.81 -19.57
CA ARG A 33 3.86 8.57 -18.44
C ARG A 33 5.27 8.07 -18.17
N ASP A 34 6.25 8.71 -18.81
CA ASP A 34 7.64 8.46 -18.50
C ASP A 34 7.95 8.94 -17.07
N TYR A 35 8.56 8.07 -16.26
CA TYR A 35 9.06 8.44 -14.93
C TYR A 35 10.16 9.51 -15.05
N ALA A 36 10.26 10.40 -14.06
CA ALA A 36 11.30 11.43 -14.03
C ALA A 36 12.71 10.81 -14.18
N LYS A 37 13.43 11.22 -15.23
CA LYS A 37 14.86 10.87 -15.39
C LYS A 37 15.64 11.43 -14.21
N ARG A 38 16.47 10.59 -13.58
CA ARG A 38 17.38 11.04 -12.51
C ARG A 38 18.27 12.15 -13.07
N PRO A 39 18.40 13.30 -12.38
CA PRO A 39 19.31 14.35 -12.81
C PRO A 39 20.74 13.78 -12.79
N VAL A 40 21.38 13.76 -13.96
CA VAL A 40 22.82 13.53 -14.04
C VAL A 40 23.47 14.80 -13.52
N ILE A 41 23.93 14.77 -12.27
CA ILE A 41 24.61 15.90 -11.64
C ILE A 41 25.99 16.02 -12.30
N LYS A 42 26.09 16.86 -13.33
CA LYS A 42 27.35 17.43 -13.78
C LYS A 42 27.81 18.40 -12.69
N GLY A 43 28.97 18.12 -12.09
CA GLY A 43 29.50 18.79 -10.91
C GLY A 43 29.42 20.32 -10.98
N GLY A 44 28.78 20.89 -9.97
CA GLY A 44 28.72 22.33 -9.70
C GLY A 44 28.89 22.54 -8.20
N LYS A 45 29.87 23.35 -7.83
CA LYS A 45 30.27 23.65 -6.44
C LYS A 45 29.10 24.18 -5.63
N GLY A 46 28.86 23.55 -4.47
CA GLY A 46 27.78 23.89 -3.56
C GLY A 46 27.19 22.64 -2.92
N ALA A 47 28.04 21.69 -2.52
CA ALA A 47 27.64 20.64 -1.60
C ALA A 47 27.39 21.31 -0.25
N VAL A 48 26.16 21.76 -0.01
CA VAL A 48 25.59 21.56 1.33
C VAL A 48 25.75 20.06 1.53
N VAL A 49 26.73 19.70 2.34
CA VAL A 49 26.88 18.36 2.88
C VAL A 49 25.49 18.02 3.37
N GLY A 50 24.76 17.23 2.59
CA GLY A 50 23.52 16.65 3.04
C GLY A 50 23.94 15.91 4.28
N GLU A 51 23.61 16.48 5.43
CA GLU A 51 23.86 15.91 6.74
C GLU A 51 23.35 14.49 6.60
N ALA A 52 24.28 13.53 6.51
CA ALA A 52 23.95 12.16 6.20
C ALA A 52 22.89 11.79 7.22
N LEU A 53 21.68 11.42 6.76
CA LEU A 53 20.56 11.11 7.63
C LEU A 53 21.03 9.99 8.56
N LYS A 54 21.51 10.38 9.74
CA LYS A 54 21.96 9.48 10.77
C LYS A 54 20.72 9.00 11.48
N ASP A 55 20.57 7.69 11.56
CA ASP A 55 19.56 7.11 12.43
C ASP A 55 19.80 7.60 13.88
N PRO A 56 18.74 7.87 14.64
CA PRO A 56 18.87 8.34 16.02
C PRO A 56 19.63 7.32 16.86
N GLU A 57 20.42 7.82 17.80
CA GLU A 57 21.25 6.98 18.67
C GLU A 57 20.36 6.13 19.59
N VAL A 58 20.54 4.81 19.53
CA VAL A 58 19.76 3.84 20.29
C VAL A 58 20.43 3.59 21.64
N CYS A 59 19.63 3.48 22.71
CA CYS A 59 20.11 3.15 24.04
C CYS A 59 20.62 1.71 24.12
N THR A 60 21.82 1.51 24.67
CA THR A 60 22.50 0.20 24.80
C THR A 60 22.30 -0.43 26.19
N ASP A 61 21.60 0.24 27.10
CA ASP A 61 21.45 -0.21 28.49
C ASP A 61 20.44 -1.38 28.58
N PRO A 62 20.85 -2.56 29.08
CA PRO A 62 20.00 -3.75 29.08
C PRO A 62 18.77 -3.62 29.97
N ILE A 63 18.89 -2.90 31.09
CA ILE A 63 17.78 -2.71 32.05
C ILE A 63 16.69 -1.82 31.44
N ARG A 64 17.07 -0.81 30.65
CA ARG A 64 16.09 0.11 30.03
C ARG A 64 15.34 -0.59 28.89
N LEU A 65 16.04 -1.42 28.12
CA LEU A 65 15.45 -2.18 27.00
C LEU A 65 14.45 -3.26 27.45
N THR A 66 14.60 -3.82 28.66
CA THR A 66 13.68 -4.83 29.18
C THR A 66 12.49 -4.25 29.93
N THR A 67 12.58 -3.00 30.40
CA THR A 67 11.53 -2.34 31.19
C THR A 67 10.68 -1.38 30.35
N HIS A 68 11.28 -0.76 29.34
CA HIS A 68 10.64 0.26 28.50
C HIS A 68 10.80 -0.06 27.02
N ALA A 69 9.78 0.29 26.24
CA ALA A 69 9.81 0.15 24.79
C ALA A 69 10.49 1.38 24.16
N MET A 70 11.81 1.31 24.03
CA MET A 70 12.61 2.37 23.41
C MET A 70 12.27 2.50 21.91
N GLY A 71 12.10 3.73 21.41
CA GLY A 71 11.80 4.00 19.99
C GLY A 71 10.32 3.99 19.62
N VAL A 72 9.42 3.75 20.58
CA VAL A 72 7.97 3.89 20.36
C VAL A 72 7.54 5.35 20.39
N ASN A 73 8.12 6.16 21.28
CA ASN A 73 7.85 7.59 21.32
C ASN A 73 8.69 8.34 20.29
N ILE A 74 8.02 9.03 19.36
CA ILE A 74 8.65 9.84 18.30
C ILE A 74 8.72 11.34 18.64
N TYR A 75 8.05 11.77 19.71
CA TYR A 75 8.00 13.17 20.10
C TYR A 75 9.21 13.52 20.97
N LYS A 76 9.74 14.74 20.78
CA LYS A 76 10.88 15.27 21.57
C LYS A 76 10.55 15.40 23.06
N GLU A 77 9.29 15.75 23.34
CA GLU A 77 8.75 15.89 24.68
C GLU A 77 7.75 14.77 24.89
N GLY A 78 8.18 13.72 25.58
CA GLY A 78 7.35 12.57 25.89
C GLY A 78 8.17 11.51 26.62
N GLN A 79 7.53 10.78 27.51
CA GLN A 79 8.15 9.66 28.19
C GLN A 79 8.00 8.38 27.38
N ASP A 80 9.02 7.52 27.40
CA ASP A 80 8.94 6.20 26.78
C ASP A 80 7.92 5.30 27.48
N VAL A 81 7.25 4.47 26.69
CA VAL A 81 6.18 3.60 27.19
C VAL A 81 6.78 2.44 28.00
N VAL A 82 6.31 2.28 29.25
CA VAL A 82 6.67 1.15 30.12
C VAL A 82 5.99 -0.12 29.63
N LEU A 83 6.75 -1.23 29.60
CA LEU A 83 6.19 -2.54 29.26
C LEU A 83 5.28 -3.04 30.38
N LYS A 84 4.05 -3.38 30.00
CA LYS A 84 3.04 -3.99 30.89
C LYS A 84 3.33 -5.48 31.11
N PRO A 85 2.78 -6.10 32.17
CA PRO A 85 2.86 -7.53 32.36
C PRO A 85 2.05 -8.30 31.31
N ASP A 86 2.40 -9.56 31.07
CA ASP A 86 1.82 -10.41 30.02
C ASP A 86 0.29 -10.55 30.10
N SER A 87 -0.28 -10.48 31.31
CA SER A 87 -1.74 -10.57 31.55
C SER A 87 -2.53 -9.39 30.98
N GLU A 88 -1.91 -8.25 30.74
CA GLU A 88 -2.58 -7.09 30.14
C GLU A 88 -2.61 -7.17 28.61
N TYR A 89 -1.76 -8.00 28.01
CA TYR A 89 -1.73 -8.17 26.56
C TYR A 89 -2.75 -9.23 26.12
N PRO A 90 -3.39 -9.02 24.96
CA PRO A 90 -4.37 -9.97 24.46
C PRO A 90 -3.71 -11.29 24.04
N GLU A 91 -4.43 -12.40 24.25
CA GLU A 91 -3.92 -13.75 24.04
C GLU A 91 -3.43 -14.02 22.61
N TRP A 92 -4.09 -13.43 21.60
CA TRP A 92 -3.74 -13.62 20.19
C TRP A 92 -2.30 -13.19 19.88
N LEU A 93 -1.71 -12.28 20.68
CA LEU A 93 -0.33 -11.84 20.53
C LEU A 93 0.65 -13.00 20.66
N PHE A 94 0.41 -13.88 21.63
CA PHE A 94 1.25 -15.04 21.94
C PHE A 94 0.95 -16.25 21.04
N GLN A 95 -0.16 -16.23 20.31
CA GLN A 95 -0.54 -17.26 19.35
C GLN A 95 0.02 -17.00 17.94
N MET A 96 0.64 -15.85 17.70
CA MET A 96 1.22 -15.52 16.39
C MET A 96 2.46 -16.36 16.08
N ASN A 97 2.66 -16.67 14.80
CA ASN A 97 3.88 -17.36 14.35
C ASN A 97 5.06 -16.37 14.26
N VAL A 98 5.98 -16.45 15.22
CA VAL A 98 7.24 -15.68 15.25
C VAL A 98 8.37 -16.43 14.50
N GLY A 99 8.13 -17.68 14.11
CA GLY A 99 9.07 -18.51 13.38
C GLY A 99 9.07 -18.27 11.87
N PRO A 100 9.66 -19.19 11.10
CA PRO A 100 9.62 -19.11 9.64
C PRO A 100 8.16 -19.16 9.13
N PRO A 101 7.90 -18.56 7.96
CA PRO A 101 6.59 -18.61 7.35
C PRO A 101 6.21 -20.07 7.04
N LYS A 102 4.93 -20.39 7.20
CA LYS A 102 4.37 -21.72 6.88
C LYS A 102 4.57 -22.04 5.40
N ASN A 103 4.86 -23.30 5.08
CA ASN A 103 4.96 -23.74 3.70
C ASN A 103 3.58 -23.93 3.09
N LEU A 104 3.52 -24.05 1.76
CA LEU A 104 2.27 -24.29 1.05
C LEU A 104 1.64 -25.65 1.44
N GLU A 105 2.47 -26.65 1.74
CA GLU A 105 2.05 -28.02 2.10
C GLU A 105 1.41 -28.08 3.49
N ASP A 106 1.82 -27.20 4.40
CA ASP A 106 1.31 -27.13 5.77
C ASP A 106 -0.03 -26.37 5.87
N LEU A 107 -0.41 -25.66 4.81
CA LEU A 107 -1.62 -24.85 4.77
C LEU A 107 -2.80 -25.61 4.19
N ASP A 108 -3.94 -25.43 4.83
CA ASP A 108 -5.21 -25.98 4.37
C ASP A 108 -5.69 -25.29 3.07
N PRO A 109 -6.00 -26.06 2.00
CA PRO A 109 -6.50 -25.54 0.73
C PRO A 109 -7.78 -24.71 0.82
N GLU A 110 -8.60 -24.88 1.85
CA GLU A 110 -9.84 -24.10 2.04
C GLU A 110 -9.56 -22.69 2.61
N THR A 111 -8.34 -22.44 3.08
CA THR A 111 -7.98 -21.17 3.70
C THR A 111 -7.46 -20.16 2.68
N ARG A 112 -7.80 -18.87 2.85
CA ARG A 112 -7.36 -17.79 1.95
C ARG A 112 -5.83 -17.63 1.87
N GLU A 113 -5.13 -17.97 2.95
CA GLU A 113 -3.66 -17.89 3.06
C GLU A 113 -2.96 -18.81 2.07
N TYR A 114 -3.49 -20.04 1.89
CA TYR A 114 -3.00 -21.01 0.92
C TYR A 114 -2.97 -20.40 -0.49
N TRP A 115 -4.10 -19.82 -0.92
CA TRP A 115 -4.22 -19.24 -2.25
C TRP A 115 -3.35 -17.99 -2.45
N ARG A 116 -3.09 -17.22 -1.38
CA ARG A 116 -2.13 -16.09 -1.42
C ARG A 116 -0.71 -16.59 -1.65
N LEU A 117 -0.28 -17.64 -0.96
CA LEU A 117 1.05 -18.24 -1.16
C LEU A 117 1.17 -18.89 -2.54
N LEU A 118 0.15 -19.63 -3.00
CA LEU A 118 0.14 -20.23 -4.33
C LEU A 118 0.27 -19.16 -5.43
N ARG A 119 -0.46 -18.04 -5.31
CA ARG A 119 -0.34 -16.90 -6.22
C ARG A 119 1.08 -16.32 -6.21
N LYS A 120 1.68 -16.16 -5.03
CA LYS A 120 3.06 -15.68 -4.87
C LYS A 120 4.07 -16.59 -5.58
N HIS A 121 3.94 -17.92 -5.44
CA HIS A 121 4.76 -18.89 -6.16
C HIS A 121 4.60 -18.79 -7.68
N ASN A 122 3.36 -18.62 -8.17
CA ASN A 122 3.09 -18.47 -9.59
C ASN A 122 3.70 -17.19 -10.18
N ILE A 123 3.63 -16.08 -9.44
CA ILE A 123 4.31 -14.81 -9.83
C ILE A 123 5.82 -15.04 -9.90
N TRP A 124 6.41 -15.69 -8.91
CA TRP A 124 7.85 -15.99 -8.92
C TRP A 124 8.25 -16.90 -10.08
N ARG A 125 7.44 -17.91 -10.39
CA ARG A 125 7.65 -18.77 -11.55
C ARG A 125 7.59 -17.96 -12.84
N HIS A 126 6.56 -17.14 -13.01
CA HIS A 126 6.42 -16.29 -14.19
C HIS A 126 7.61 -15.35 -14.35
N ASN A 127 8.00 -14.65 -13.28
CA ASN A 127 9.17 -13.75 -13.29
C ASN A 127 10.46 -14.49 -13.63
N ARG A 128 10.64 -15.74 -13.20
CA ARG A 128 11.82 -16.55 -13.57
C ARG A 128 11.83 -16.89 -15.05
N LEU A 129 10.67 -17.20 -15.63
CA LEU A 129 10.54 -17.56 -17.04
C LEU A 129 10.65 -16.34 -17.96
N SER A 130 10.06 -15.20 -17.56
CA SER A 130 10.07 -13.97 -18.34
C SER A 130 11.39 -13.21 -18.30
N LYS A 131 12.30 -13.54 -17.37
CA LYS A 131 13.65 -12.94 -17.29
C LYS A 131 14.42 -12.94 -18.61
N ASN A 132 14.28 -13.98 -19.41
CA ASN A 132 15.04 -14.16 -20.65
C ASN A 132 14.22 -13.82 -21.90
N GLN A 133 12.96 -13.41 -21.75
CA GLN A 133 12.17 -12.97 -22.89
C GLN A 133 12.48 -11.51 -23.20
N LYS A 134 12.95 -11.28 -24.43
CA LYS A 134 13.03 -9.94 -25.01
C LYS A 134 11.64 -9.62 -25.57
N PHE A 135 11.24 -8.35 -25.44
CA PHE A 135 9.95 -7.82 -25.90
C PHE A 135 9.58 -8.26 -27.32
#